data_AF-A0AAQ3PEJ8-F1
#
_entry.id   AF-A0AAQ3PEJ8-F1
#
_cell.length_a   1.000
_cell.length_b   1.000
_cell.length_c   1.000
_cell.angle_alpha   90.00
_cell.angle_beta   90.00
_cell.angle_gamma   90.00
#
_symmetry.space_group_name_H-M   'P 1'
#
loop_
_entity.id
_entity.type
_entity.pdbx_description
1 polymer ?
#
loop_
_entity_poly.entity_id
_entity_poly.type
_entity_poly.pdbx_seq_one_letter_code
_entity_poly.pdbx_strand_id
1 'polypeptide(L)'
;MDEGVDIESPSPRDMVLANIREMRPGVFVLCVENSSCGAPFFVTRFREALFYYSAMFDMMNATAPRDNAGRAVLEQHVLGPCAVQQGGAEAAAAESWRGEAVE
;
A
#
# COMPACT_ATOMS: atom_id res chain seq x y z
N MET A 1 8.44 -4.98 -27.05
CA MET A 1 9.69 -5.58 -26.55
C MET A 1 9.32 -6.32 -25.28
N ASP A 2 9.57 -7.62 -25.25
CA ASP A 2 9.24 -8.50 -24.12
C ASP A 2 10.30 -8.29 -23.03
N GLU A 3 10.06 -7.34 -22.12
CA GLU A 3 10.88 -7.24 -20.90
C GLU A 3 10.49 -8.42 -20.01
N GLY A 4 11.15 -9.55 -20.24
CA GLY A 4 11.21 -10.62 -19.26
C GLY A 4 11.74 -10.03 -17.97
N VAL A 5 10.84 -9.82 -17.00
CA VAL A 5 11.19 -9.62 -15.59
C VAL A 5 12.21 -10.70 -15.27
N ASP A 6 13.42 -10.30 -14.94
CA ASP A 6 14.49 -11.22 -14.59
C ASP A 6 14.09 -11.96 -13.31
N ILE A 7 13.48 -13.13 -13.47
CA ILE A 7 12.98 -14.00 -12.38
C ILE A 7 14.15 -14.48 -11.50
N GLU A 8 15.39 -14.36 -11.98
CA GLU A 8 16.60 -14.83 -11.30
C GLU A 8 17.18 -13.81 -10.33
N SER A 9 16.82 -12.52 -10.45
CA SER A 9 17.27 -11.47 -9.54
C SER A 9 16.37 -11.42 -8.30
N PRO A 10 16.88 -11.72 -7.08
CA PRO A 10 16.05 -11.72 -5.87
C PRO A 10 15.50 -10.31 -5.62
N SER A 11 14.19 -10.20 -5.42
CA SER A 11 13.60 -8.90 -5.10
C SER A 11 14.13 -8.40 -3.75
N PRO A 12 14.10 -7.08 -3.48
CA PRO A 12 14.50 -6.56 -2.17
C PRO A 12 13.74 -7.22 -1.00
N ARG A 13 12.48 -7.64 -1.23
CA ARG A 13 11.70 -8.42 -0.27
C ARG A 13 12.35 -9.78 0.00
N ASP A 14 12.73 -10.50 -1.05
CA ASP A 14 13.34 -11.82 -0.94
C ASP A 14 14.69 -11.73 -0.25
N MET A 15 15.48 -10.69 -0.51
CA MET A 15 16.74 -10.43 0.18
C MET A 15 16.54 -10.22 1.69
N VAL A 16 15.55 -9.41 2.09
CA VAL A 16 15.24 -9.18 3.51
C VAL A 16 14.76 -10.47 4.19
N LEU A 17 13.88 -11.24 3.53
CA LEU A 17 13.38 -12.51 4.07
C LEU A 17 14.49 -13.56 4.18
N ALA A 18 15.43 -13.59 3.22
CA ALA A 18 16.62 -14.44 3.28
C ALA A 18 17.49 -14.08 4.49
N ASN A 19 17.76 -12.80 4.72
CA ASN A 19 18.53 -12.35 5.88
C ASN A 19 17.85 -12.69 7.22
N ILE A 20 16.52 -12.52 7.31
CA ILE A 20 15.76 -12.89 8.52
C ILE A 20 15.89 -14.40 8.77
N ARG A 21 15.85 -15.21 7.71
CA ARG A 21 16.07 -16.66 7.81
C ARG A 21 17.48 -17.01 8.28
N GLU A 22 18.50 -16.29 7.82
CA GLU A 22 19.89 -16.47 8.25
C GLU A 22 20.13 -16.11 9.72
N MET A 23 19.36 -15.17 10.28
CA MET A 23 19.42 -14.83 11.72
C MET A 23 18.86 -15.94 12.64
N ARG A 24 18.14 -16.93 12.07
CA ARG A 24 17.55 -18.08 12.78
C ARG A 24 16.73 -17.69 14.03
N PRO A 25 15.75 -16.77 13.92
CA PRO A 25 14.91 -16.42 15.05
C PRO A 25 14.09 -17.63 15.51
N GLY A 26 13.80 -17.71 16.81
CA GLY A 26 12.92 -18.75 17.35
C GLY A 26 11.47 -18.63 16.85
N VAL A 27 11.00 -17.39 16.62
CA VAL A 27 9.69 -17.08 16.04
C VAL A 27 9.81 -15.81 15.19
N PHE A 28 9.18 -15.79 14.01
CA PHE A 28 9.04 -14.61 13.16
C PHE A 28 7.55 -14.33 12.94
N VAL A 29 7.11 -13.12 13.28
CA VAL A 29 5.72 -12.66 13.10
C VAL A 29 5.70 -11.60 12.02
N LEU A 30 5.02 -11.89 10.90
CA LEU A 30 4.81 -10.98 9.80
C LEU A 30 3.36 -10.49 9.80
N CYS A 31 3.17 -9.18 9.95
CA CYS A 31 1.88 -8.54 9.78
C CYS A 31 1.85 -7.87 8.41
N VAL A 32 1.02 -8.38 7.51
CA VAL A 32 0.77 -7.78 6.20
C VAL A 32 -0.66 -7.29 6.12
N GLU A 33 -0.81 -6.09 5.57
CA GLU A 33 -2.11 -5.53 5.28
C GLU A 33 -2.64 -6.10 3.96
N ASN A 34 -3.90 -6.50 3.93
CA ASN A 34 -4.52 -7.09 2.75
C ASN A 34 -5.07 -6.01 1.80
N SER A 35 -4.21 -5.05 1.44
CA SER A 35 -4.52 -4.00 0.48
C SER A 35 -3.97 -4.39 -0.88
N SER A 36 -4.86 -4.50 -1.87
CA SER A 36 -4.46 -4.83 -3.22
C SER A 36 -3.81 -3.57 -3.84
N CYS A 37 -2.48 -3.58 -3.95
CA CYS A 37 -1.70 -2.50 -4.57
C CYS A 37 -1.03 -2.84 -5.92
N GLY A 38 -0.87 -4.11 -6.33
CA GLY A 38 -0.37 -4.51 -7.68
C GLY A 38 -1.40 -4.86 -8.79
N ALA A 39 -2.31 -3.97 -9.17
CA ALA A 39 -3.36 -4.22 -10.19
C ALA A 39 -3.15 -3.13 -11.21
N PRO A 40 -3.23 -3.48 -12.49
CA PRO A 40 -2.64 -2.67 -13.53
C PRO A 40 -3.43 -1.38 -13.81
N PHE A 41 -4.65 -1.24 -13.29
CA PHE A 41 -5.55 -0.14 -13.66
C PHE A 41 -5.83 0.80 -12.48
N PHE A 42 -5.67 2.10 -12.74
CA PHE A 42 -5.98 3.21 -11.83
C PHE A 42 -7.39 3.03 -11.23
N VAL A 43 -8.45 3.08 -12.04
CA VAL A 43 -9.83 3.06 -11.51
C VAL A 43 -10.11 1.90 -10.52
N THR A 44 -9.51 0.72 -10.74
CA THR A 44 -9.62 -0.40 -9.80
C THR A 44 -8.85 -0.15 -8.51
N ARG A 45 -7.62 0.36 -8.58
CA ARG A 45 -6.78 0.70 -7.43
C ARG A 45 -7.32 1.87 -6.62
N PHE A 46 -7.76 2.94 -7.26
CA PHE A 46 -8.38 4.09 -6.58
C PHE A 46 -9.60 3.66 -5.80
N ARG A 47 -10.45 2.86 -6.44
CA ARG A 47 -11.68 2.36 -5.84
C ARG A 47 -11.37 1.47 -4.63
N GLU A 48 -10.41 0.56 -4.75
CA GLU A 48 -10.02 -0.33 -3.66
C GLU A 48 -9.40 0.44 -2.50
N ALA A 49 -8.48 1.38 -2.77
CA ALA A 49 -7.89 2.25 -1.74
C ALA A 49 -8.98 3.09 -1.04
N LEU A 50 -9.91 3.68 -1.80
CA LEU A 50 -11.02 4.45 -1.25
C LEU A 50 -11.87 3.61 -0.29
N PHE A 51 -12.28 2.41 -0.71
CA PHE A 51 -13.07 1.51 0.15
C PHE A 51 -12.28 1.04 1.37
N TYR A 52 -10.99 0.75 1.20
CA TYR A 52 -10.12 0.32 2.28
C TYR A 52 -9.99 1.40 3.37
N TYR A 53 -9.60 2.62 3.01
CA TYR A 53 -9.47 3.70 3.99
C TYR A 53 -10.82 4.12 4.57
N SER A 54 -11.90 4.11 3.77
CA SER A 54 -13.25 4.37 4.29
C SER A 54 -13.60 3.41 5.43
N ALA A 55 -13.37 2.11 5.23
CA ALA A 55 -13.62 1.10 6.27
C ALA A 55 -12.75 1.33 7.53
N MET A 56 -11.49 1.75 7.38
CA MET A 56 -10.63 2.09 8.52
C MET A 56 -11.14 3.31 9.31
N PHE A 57 -11.53 4.38 8.61
CA PHE A 57 -12.10 5.57 9.24
C PHE A 57 -13.44 5.27 9.93
N ASP A 58 -14.29 4.45 9.31
CA ASP A 58 -15.56 4.01 9.89
C ASP A 58 -15.34 3.15 11.14
N MET A 59 -14.39 2.21 11.11
CA MET A 59 -14.01 1.39 12.26
C MET A 59 -13.53 2.27 13.42
N MET A 60 -12.60 3.20 13.17
CA MET A 60 -12.14 4.13 14.21
C MET A 60 -13.26 5.02 14.73
N ASN A 61 -14.20 5.42 13.86
CA ASN A 61 -15.35 6.17 14.30
C ASN A 61 -16.27 5.37 15.24
N ALA A 62 -16.38 4.06 15.03
CA ALA A 62 -17.17 3.17 15.88
C ALA A 62 -16.45 2.78 17.18
N THR A 63 -15.12 2.65 17.17
CA THR A 63 -14.35 2.11 18.31
C THR A 63 -13.64 3.15 19.16
N ALA A 64 -13.39 4.37 18.64
CA ALA A 64 -12.63 5.40 19.32
C ALA A 64 -13.41 6.72 19.47
N PRO A 65 -13.50 7.28 20.70
CA PRO A 65 -14.06 8.60 20.93
C PRO A 65 -13.39 9.68 20.06
N ARG A 66 -14.16 10.69 19.64
CA ARG A 66 -13.70 11.76 18.74
C ARG A 66 -12.67 12.70 19.39
N ASP A 67 -12.69 12.80 20.71
CA ASP A 67 -11.76 13.58 21.54
C ASP A 67 -10.49 12.80 21.91
N ASN A 68 -10.35 11.55 21.45
CA ASN A 68 -9.16 10.76 21.71
C ASN A 68 -7.96 11.30 20.90
N ALA A 69 -6.97 11.85 21.60
CA ALA A 69 -5.74 12.37 20.99
C ALA A 69 -4.99 11.30 20.16
N GLY A 70 -5.01 10.03 20.57
CA GLY A 70 -4.39 8.93 19.83
C GLY A 70 -5.08 8.66 18.49
N ARG A 71 -6.40 8.83 18.44
CA ARG A 71 -7.18 8.75 17.20
C ARG A 71 -6.78 9.87 16.23
N ALA A 72 -6.71 11.11 16.73
CA ALA A 72 -6.32 12.26 15.91
C ALA A 72 -4.92 12.08 15.30
N VAL A 73 -3.96 11.59 16.09
CA VAL A 73 -2.60 11.30 15.59
C VAL A 73 -2.61 10.23 14.51
N LEU A 74 -3.36 9.13 14.72
CA LEU A 74 -3.44 8.04 13.73
C LEU A 74 -4.11 8.49 12.44
N GLU A 75 -5.21 9.23 12.52
CA GLU A 75 -5.92 9.78 11.36
C GLU A 75 -5.05 10.76 10.56
N GLN A 76 -4.36 11.69 11.24
CA GLN A 76 -3.64 12.79 10.59
C GLN A 76 -2.24 12.41 10.11
N HIS A 77 -1.53 11.55 10.82
CA HIS A 77 -0.11 11.28 10.55
C HIS A 77 0.15 9.91 9.94
N VAL A 78 -0.82 9.01 9.96
CA VAL A 78 -0.68 7.67 9.36
C VAL A 78 -1.69 7.50 8.24
N LEU A 79 -2.99 7.50 8.54
CA LEU A 79 -4.01 7.09 7.58
C LEU A 79 -4.23 8.11 6.46
N GLY A 80 -4.33 9.40 6.81
CA GLY A 80 -4.46 10.48 5.82
C GLY A 80 -3.30 10.51 4.82
N PRO A 81 -2.04 10.58 5.27
CA PRO A 81 -0.88 10.54 4.38
C PRO A 81 -0.80 9.27 3.54
N CYS A 82 -1.08 8.09 4.11
CA CYS A 82 -1.09 6.84 3.35
C CYS A 82 -2.16 6.82 2.25
N ALA A 83 -3.37 7.34 2.53
CA ALA A 83 -4.42 7.48 1.54
C ALA A 83 -4.04 8.43 0.39
N VAL A 84 -3.42 9.57 0.73
CA VAL A 84 -2.95 10.55 -0.27
C VAL A 84 -1.78 9.98 -1.09
N GLN A 85 -0.82 9.31 -0.45
CA GLN A 85 0.31 8.68 -1.15
C GLN A 85 -0.19 7.62 -2.13
N GLN A 86 -1.13 6.77 -1.71
CA GLN A 86 -1.69 5.73 -2.58
C GLN A 86 -2.45 6.36 -3.74
N GLY A 87 -3.37 7.30 -3.50
CA GLY A 87 -4.10 7.96 -4.59
C GLY A 87 -3.22 8.87 -5.48
N GLY A 88 -2.17 9.48 -4.93
CA GLY A 88 -1.26 10.37 -5.64
C GLY A 88 -0.25 9.64 -6.52
N ALA A 89 0.34 8.54 -6.02
CA ALA A 89 1.17 7.65 -6.84
C ALA A 89 0.36 7.07 -8.00
N GLU A 90 -0.93 6.83 -7.77
CA GLU A 90 -1.87 6.37 -8.78
C GLU A 90 -2.17 7.45 -9.83
N ALA A 91 -2.42 8.70 -9.42
CA ALA A 91 -2.70 9.81 -10.34
C ALA A 91 -1.51 10.05 -11.28
N ALA A 92 -0.28 10.00 -10.73
CA ALA A 92 0.94 10.06 -11.52
C ALA A 92 1.08 8.89 -12.50
N ALA A 93 0.70 7.67 -12.09
CA ALA A 93 0.68 6.52 -13.00
C ALA A 93 -0.37 6.68 -14.12
N ALA A 94 -1.56 7.18 -13.82
CA ALA A 94 -2.62 7.42 -14.81
C ALA A 94 -2.26 8.49 -15.84
N GLU A 95 -1.49 9.52 -15.44
CA GLU A 95 -0.95 10.53 -16.36
C GLU A 95 0.13 9.96 -17.28
N SER A 96 0.98 9.05 -16.78
CA SER A 96 1.99 8.34 -17.59
C SER A 96 1.36 7.53 -18.74
N TRP A 97 0.26 6.81 -18.48
CA TRP A 97 -0.46 6.05 -19.51
C TRP A 97 -1.20 6.94 -20.52
N ARG A 98 -1.63 8.16 -20.13
CA ARG A 98 -2.21 9.12 -21.09
C ARG A 98 -1.19 9.66 -22.08
N GLY A 99 0.09 9.71 -21.71
CA GLY A 99 1.18 10.06 -22.63
C GLY A 99 1.44 8.96 -23.66
N GLU A 100 1.38 7.69 -23.23
CA GLU A 100 1.67 6.53 -24.07
C GLU A 100 0.53 6.17 -25.05
N ALA A 101 -0.73 6.52 -24.71
CA ALA A 101 -1.88 6.31 -25.60
C ALA A 101 -2.08 7.41 -26.67
N VAL A 102 -1.21 8.43 -26.70
CA VAL A 102 -1.27 9.56 -27.64
C VAL A 102 -0.07 9.56 -28.62
N GLU A 103 0.85 8.59 -28.51
CA GLU A 103 1.84 8.26 -29.56
C GLU A 103 1.47 7.00 -30.36
#